data_AF-A0A6D2IC26-F1
#
_entry.id   AF-A0A6D2IC26-F1
#
_cell.length_a   1.000
_cell.length_b   1.000
_cell.length_c   1.000
_cell.angle_alpha   90.00
_cell.angle_beta   90.00
_cell.angle_gamma   90.00
#
_symmetry.space_group_name_H-M   'P 1'
#
loop_
_entity.id
_entity.type
_entity.pdbx_description
1 polymer ?
#
loop_
_entity_poly.entity_id
_entity_poly.type
_entity_poly.pdbx_seq_one_letter_code
_entity_poly.pdbx_strand_id
1 'polypeptide(L)'
;MTPSSSSSRNWLYDVFLSFSGEDIRKNFLTHFLKELDRKLISCFKDSEIERSHSIWPELVQAIRGSKIAVVVFSKNYAFSSWCLNELLEILNCKEEFGQIVIPVFYGLDPSDVRKQTGDFGKIFEKTCNNKTEEVKNRWKEALTDVANILGYHPQNCDDGEATLIEKIVNDVLSKLSLTPSNDFEEFPGLEDHIAEMSLLLDLESEDVRMVGIWGPPGIGKTTIARALFSRLSRRYQGSIFIDSATVSKSIRKYSKANTDDYNMKLHLQKTFLSKLLNIKDAKVDHLGAVRDRLKDMKVLILIDDLDDKVVLDTLVGQNEWFGRGSRIIVVTNDKHLLRSHGIDCIYEVGIPSEEVALEIFCRNAFKKKSPPEGFEKLSVEVASHVGSLPLGLQVLGSSLRGMDKRSGWQRC
;
A
#
# COMPACT_ATOMS: atom_id res chain seq x y z
N MET A 1 28.19 -8.34 18.08
CA MET A 1 27.34 -9.14 17.20
C MET A 1 26.60 -8.17 16.30
N THR A 2 27.05 -8.05 15.06
CA THR A 2 26.44 -7.20 14.04
C THR A 2 25.09 -7.79 13.60
N PRO A 3 24.04 -6.98 13.41
CA PRO A 3 22.79 -7.50 12.85
C PRO A 3 23.07 -7.97 11.42
N SER A 4 22.78 -9.24 11.15
CA SER A 4 22.79 -9.79 9.80
C SER A 4 21.84 -8.98 8.93
N SER A 5 22.38 -8.38 7.86
CA SER A 5 21.63 -7.77 6.76
C SER A 5 20.54 -8.73 6.28
N SER A 6 19.27 -8.34 6.38
CA SER A 6 18.18 -9.07 5.73
C SER A 6 18.39 -8.98 4.22
N SER A 7 18.83 -10.06 3.60
CA SER A 7 18.77 -10.17 2.14
C SER A 7 17.32 -10.00 1.72
N SER A 8 17.05 -9.09 0.79
CA SER A 8 15.73 -8.94 0.18
C SER A 8 15.39 -10.23 -0.55
N ARG A 9 14.59 -11.10 0.07
CA ARG A 9 14.08 -12.31 -0.58
C ARG A 9 13.05 -11.91 -1.63
N ASN A 10 13.21 -12.43 -2.83
CA ASN A 10 12.20 -12.34 -3.88
C ASN A 10 11.12 -13.39 -3.59
N TRP A 11 10.00 -12.94 -3.07
CA TRP A 11 8.80 -13.78 -2.93
C TRP A 11 8.19 -14.01 -4.31
N LEU A 12 7.80 -15.26 -4.60
CA LEU A 12 7.11 -15.64 -5.84
C LEU A 12 5.62 -15.30 -5.79
N TYR A 13 5.04 -15.35 -4.59
CA TYR A 13 3.63 -15.05 -4.33
C TYR A 13 3.51 -14.17 -3.09
N ASP A 14 2.47 -13.34 -3.07
CA ASP A 14 2.11 -12.59 -1.87
C ASP A 14 1.53 -13.51 -0.80
N VAL A 15 0.65 -14.43 -1.22
CA VAL A 15 -0.11 -15.32 -0.33
C VAL A 15 -0.03 -16.79 -0.77
N PHE A 16 0.22 -17.66 0.19
CA PHE A 16 -0.11 -19.09 0.12
C PHE A 16 -1.38 -19.35 0.93
N LEU A 17 -2.29 -20.17 0.41
CA LEU A 17 -3.54 -20.52 1.09
C LEU A 17 -3.55 -22.02 1.37
N SER A 18 -3.53 -22.42 2.64
CA SER A 18 -3.69 -23.82 3.06
C SER A 18 -5.12 -24.07 3.52
N PHE A 19 -5.76 -25.10 2.97
CA PHE A 19 -7.15 -25.41 3.25
C PHE A 19 -7.56 -26.86 2.93
N SER A 20 -8.70 -27.30 3.50
CA SER A 20 -9.33 -28.57 3.11
C SER A 20 -10.19 -28.40 1.85
N GLY A 21 -9.85 -29.14 0.80
CA GLY A 21 -10.56 -29.07 -0.48
C GLY A 21 -12.03 -29.50 -0.42
N GLU A 22 -12.40 -30.40 0.50
CA GLU A 22 -13.77 -30.92 0.61
C GLU A 22 -14.76 -29.90 1.18
N ASP A 23 -14.30 -29.01 2.06
CA ASP A 23 -15.19 -28.15 2.86
C ASP A 23 -15.43 -26.77 2.25
N ILE A 24 -14.38 -26.13 1.71
CA ILE A 24 -14.43 -24.70 1.42
C ILE A 24 -14.28 -24.32 -0.05
N ARG A 25 -14.03 -25.29 -0.96
CA ARG A 25 -13.71 -25.00 -2.37
C ARG A 25 -14.76 -24.20 -3.12
N LYS A 26 -16.06 -24.39 -2.83
CA LYS A 26 -17.15 -23.84 -3.67
C LYS A 26 -17.67 -22.47 -3.24
N ASN A 27 -17.49 -22.06 -1.99
CA ASN A 27 -18.06 -20.81 -1.46
C ASN A 27 -16.92 -19.87 -1.03
N PHE A 28 -16.41 -20.05 0.20
CA PHE A 28 -15.40 -19.20 0.80
C PHE A 28 -14.16 -19.01 -0.08
N LEU A 29 -13.59 -20.11 -0.60
CA LEU A 29 -12.37 -20.05 -1.40
C LEU A 29 -12.54 -19.20 -2.65
N THR A 30 -13.66 -19.35 -3.37
CA THR A 30 -13.89 -18.63 -4.63
C THR A 30 -14.07 -17.14 -4.37
N HIS A 31 -14.78 -16.77 -3.31
CA HIS A 31 -14.94 -15.37 -2.89
C HIS A 31 -13.64 -14.77 -2.39
N PHE A 32 -12.86 -15.53 -1.62
CA PHE A 32 -11.56 -15.10 -1.09
C PHE A 32 -10.55 -14.83 -2.21
N LEU A 33 -10.39 -15.78 -3.16
CA LEU A 33 -9.51 -15.60 -4.32
C LEU A 33 -9.94 -14.41 -5.19
N LYS A 34 -11.25 -14.22 -5.40
CA LYS A 34 -11.77 -13.07 -6.15
C LYS A 34 -11.45 -11.74 -5.46
N GLU A 35 -11.49 -11.70 -4.13
CA GLU A 35 -11.19 -10.49 -3.36
C GLU A 35 -9.68 -10.19 -3.32
N LEU A 36 -8.83 -11.21 -3.28
CA LEU A 36 -7.39 -11.08 -3.49
C LEU A 36 -7.08 -10.52 -4.89
N ASP A 37 -7.67 -11.10 -5.95
CA ASP A 37 -7.50 -10.66 -7.33
C ASP A 37 -7.95 -9.20 -7.51
N ARG A 38 -9.07 -8.79 -6.89
CA ARG A 38 -9.57 -7.39 -6.89
C ARG A 38 -8.57 -6.40 -6.31
N LYS A 39 -7.77 -6.82 -5.34
CA LYS A 39 -6.76 -6.01 -4.65
C LYS A 39 -5.35 -6.22 -5.20
N LEU A 40 -5.24 -6.92 -6.34
CA LEU A 40 -3.98 -7.21 -7.03
C LEU A 40 -2.98 -7.97 -6.14
N ILE A 41 -3.48 -8.83 -5.26
CA ILE A 41 -2.66 -9.67 -4.38
C ILE A 41 -2.45 -11.02 -5.08
N SER A 42 -1.19 -11.37 -5.34
CA SER A 42 -0.85 -12.63 -5.99
C SER A 42 -0.98 -13.81 -5.01
N CYS A 43 -1.77 -14.80 -5.38
CA CYS A 43 -1.97 -16.01 -4.57
C CYS A 43 -1.59 -17.24 -5.39
N PHE A 44 -0.86 -18.18 -4.79
CA PHE A 44 -0.63 -19.48 -5.40
C PHE A 44 -1.96 -20.22 -5.59
N LYS A 45 -2.17 -20.83 -6.76
CA LYS A 45 -3.36 -21.62 -7.08
C LYS A 45 -2.93 -23.03 -7.47
N ASP A 46 -3.31 -24.05 -6.70
CA ASP A 46 -2.96 -25.46 -6.97
C ASP A 46 -3.33 -25.93 -8.39
N SER A 47 -4.34 -25.31 -9.00
CA SER A 47 -4.77 -25.58 -10.38
C SER A 47 -3.75 -25.17 -11.44
N GLU A 48 -2.73 -24.39 -11.08
CA GLU A 48 -1.66 -23.90 -11.97
C GLU A 48 -0.42 -24.82 -11.97
N ILE A 49 -0.43 -25.90 -11.17
CA ILE A 49 0.64 -26.91 -11.20
C ILE A 49 0.63 -27.62 -12.57
N GLU A 50 1.76 -27.62 -13.27
CA GLU A 50 1.90 -28.25 -14.58
C GLU A 50 1.64 -29.76 -14.51
N ARG A 51 0.79 -30.24 -15.44
CA ARG A 51 0.49 -31.68 -15.54
C ARG A 51 1.76 -32.43 -15.95
N SER A 52 2.18 -33.40 -15.12
CA SER A 52 3.35 -34.30 -15.24
C SER A 52 4.39 -34.15 -14.11
N HIS A 53 4.24 -33.13 -13.26
CA HIS A 53 5.11 -32.89 -12.12
C HIS A 53 4.60 -33.50 -10.79
N SER A 54 5.51 -33.65 -9.82
CA SER A 54 5.18 -34.16 -8.49
C SER A 54 4.68 -33.02 -7.60
N ILE A 55 3.39 -33.08 -7.25
CA ILE A 55 2.64 -32.03 -6.54
C ILE A 55 3.34 -31.52 -5.26
N TRP A 56 4.02 -32.39 -4.51
CA TRP A 56 4.61 -32.03 -3.21
C TRP A 56 5.81 -31.07 -3.32
N PRO A 57 6.84 -31.33 -4.15
CA PRO A 57 7.90 -30.36 -4.45
C PRO A 57 7.40 -28.96 -4.84
N GLU A 58 6.41 -28.86 -5.74
CA GLU A 58 5.85 -27.55 -6.14
C GLU A 58 5.17 -26.84 -4.96
N LEU A 59 4.39 -27.56 -4.15
CA LEU A 59 3.74 -27.00 -2.97
C LEU A 59 4.75 -26.48 -1.95
N VAL A 60 5.81 -27.25 -1.66
CA VAL A 60 6.88 -26.80 -0.75
C VAL A 60 7.53 -25.53 -1.28
N GLN A 61 7.79 -25.45 -2.59
CA GLN A 61 8.34 -24.24 -3.21
C GLN A 61 7.37 -23.06 -3.13
N ALA A 62 6.07 -23.28 -3.32
CA ALA A 62 5.05 -22.25 -3.20
C ALA A 62 4.92 -21.74 -1.76
N ILE A 63 4.92 -22.63 -0.76
CA ILE A 63 4.90 -22.28 0.66
C ILE A 63 6.11 -21.43 1.01
N ARG A 64 7.32 -21.90 0.67
CA ARG A 64 8.58 -21.17 0.93
C ARG A 64 8.68 -19.86 0.14
N GLY A 65 8.09 -19.82 -1.05
CA GLY A 65 8.08 -18.67 -1.95
C GLY A 65 7.01 -17.63 -1.63
N SER A 66 6.19 -17.83 -0.59
CA SER A 66 5.10 -16.92 -0.25
C SER A 66 5.41 -16.06 0.96
N LYS A 67 5.06 -14.78 0.91
CA LYS A 67 5.31 -13.84 2.02
C LYS A 67 4.37 -14.06 3.21
N ILE A 68 3.11 -14.41 2.92
CA ILE A 68 2.07 -14.66 3.92
C ILE A 68 1.46 -16.03 3.67
N ALA A 69 1.23 -16.82 4.73
CA ALA A 69 0.45 -18.03 4.70
C ALA A 69 -0.90 -17.80 5.41
N VAL A 70 -2.01 -17.99 4.70
CA VAL A 70 -3.35 -18.01 5.27
C VAL A 70 -3.77 -19.46 5.47
N VAL A 71 -4.08 -19.85 6.70
CA VAL A 71 -4.44 -21.24 7.06
C VAL A 71 -5.92 -21.28 7.43
N VAL A 72 -6.74 -21.92 6.61
CA VAL A 72 -8.18 -22.02 6.83
C VAL A 72 -8.49 -23.37 7.48
N PHE A 73 -8.63 -23.38 8.79
CA PHE A 73 -9.09 -24.54 9.54
C PHE A 73 -10.59 -24.72 9.35
N SER A 74 -10.97 -25.84 8.73
CA SER A 74 -12.34 -26.32 8.61
C SER A 74 -12.50 -27.66 9.35
N LYS A 75 -13.73 -28.14 9.47
CA LYS A 75 -14.05 -29.40 10.19
C LYS A 75 -13.21 -30.58 9.70
N ASN A 76 -12.98 -30.69 8.39
CA ASN A 76 -12.24 -31.78 7.77
C ASN A 76 -10.78 -31.42 7.41
N TYR A 77 -10.22 -30.33 7.92
CA TYR A 77 -8.81 -29.97 7.66
C TYR A 77 -7.84 -31.07 8.11
N ALA A 78 -8.05 -31.62 9.31
CA ALA A 78 -7.24 -32.71 9.85
C ALA A 78 -7.45 -34.08 9.18
N PHE A 79 -8.39 -34.21 8.25
CA PHE A 79 -8.60 -35.46 7.50
C PHE A 79 -7.51 -35.70 6.46
N SER A 80 -6.95 -34.61 5.91
CA SER A 80 -5.94 -34.66 4.85
C SER A 80 -4.53 -34.60 5.43
N SER A 81 -3.74 -35.65 5.21
CA SER A 81 -2.32 -35.61 5.55
C SER A 81 -1.55 -34.56 4.74
N TRP A 82 -2.07 -34.15 3.58
CA TRP A 82 -1.48 -33.05 2.80
C TRP A 82 -1.61 -31.72 3.55
N CYS A 83 -2.80 -31.38 4.03
CA CYS A 83 -3.02 -30.15 4.82
C CYS A 83 -2.14 -30.12 6.07
N LEU A 84 -2.01 -31.26 6.77
CA LEU A 84 -1.15 -31.36 7.97
C LEU A 84 0.35 -31.22 7.64
N ASN A 85 0.80 -31.73 6.49
CA ASN A 85 2.19 -31.56 6.06
C ASN A 85 2.46 -30.13 5.55
N GLU A 86 1.51 -29.49 4.85
CA GLU A 86 1.60 -28.08 4.49
C GLU A 86 1.74 -27.21 5.74
N LEU A 87 0.93 -27.50 6.78
CA LEU A 87 0.98 -26.78 8.05
C LEU A 87 2.36 -26.89 8.72
N LEU A 88 2.99 -28.06 8.68
CA LEU A 88 4.36 -28.25 9.16
C LEU A 88 5.35 -27.38 8.39
N GLU A 89 5.24 -27.35 7.06
CA GLU A 89 6.15 -26.56 6.23
C GLU A 89 5.94 -25.05 6.43
N ILE A 90 4.70 -24.60 6.60
CA ILE A 90 4.36 -23.22 6.96
C ILE A 90 4.98 -22.85 8.32
N LEU A 91 4.91 -23.74 9.32
CA LEU A 91 5.52 -23.48 10.61
C LEU A 91 7.05 -23.37 10.51
N ASN A 92 7.69 -24.27 9.77
CA ASN A 92 9.14 -24.19 9.49
C ASN A 92 9.48 -22.84 8.82
N CYS A 93 8.69 -22.41 7.83
CA CYS A 93 8.91 -21.14 7.13
C CYS A 93 8.69 -19.92 8.03
N LYS A 94 7.73 -19.98 8.96
CA LYS A 94 7.52 -18.95 9.97
C LYS A 94 8.75 -18.79 10.87
N GLU A 95 9.34 -19.89 11.33
CA GLU A 95 10.52 -19.89 12.21
C GLU A 95 11.80 -19.51 11.47
N GLU A 96 12.04 -20.08 10.29
CA GLU A 96 13.28 -19.90 9.54
C GLU A 96 13.30 -18.57 8.77
N PHE A 97 12.14 -18.14 8.24
CA PHE A 97 12.05 -17.03 7.30
C PHE A 97 11.23 -15.84 7.79
N GLY A 98 10.61 -15.94 8.97
CA GLY A 98 9.71 -14.90 9.47
C GLY A 98 8.44 -14.76 8.63
N GLN A 99 8.03 -15.80 7.92
CA GLN A 99 6.80 -15.81 7.14
C GLN A 99 5.60 -15.49 8.05
N ILE A 100 4.72 -14.59 7.61
CA ILE A 100 3.55 -14.21 8.42
C ILE A 100 2.47 -15.27 8.23
N VAL A 101 1.92 -15.77 9.34
CA VAL A 101 0.86 -16.78 9.34
C VAL A 101 -0.44 -16.20 9.89
N ILE A 102 -1.55 -16.37 9.16
CA ILE A 102 -2.88 -15.90 9.55
C ILE A 102 -3.84 -17.10 9.62
N PRO A 103 -4.23 -17.56 10.81
CA PRO A 103 -5.22 -18.62 10.94
C PRO A 103 -6.66 -18.09 10.81
N VAL A 104 -7.51 -18.86 10.14
CA VAL A 104 -8.95 -18.62 9.96
C VAL A 104 -9.70 -19.87 10.42
N PHE A 105 -10.55 -19.74 11.43
CA PHE A 105 -11.27 -20.85 12.06
C PHE A 105 -12.70 -20.95 11.51
N TYR A 106 -12.86 -21.60 10.36
CA TYR A 106 -14.11 -21.66 9.61
C TYR A 106 -15.06 -22.73 10.13
N GLY A 107 -16.13 -22.29 10.81
CA GLY A 107 -17.20 -23.17 11.29
C GLY A 107 -16.82 -24.09 12.45
N LEU A 108 -15.78 -23.72 13.22
CA LEU A 108 -15.29 -24.49 14.37
C LEU A 108 -14.65 -23.58 15.41
N ASP A 109 -14.65 -24.04 16.66
CA ASP A 109 -14.00 -23.35 17.78
C ASP A 109 -12.47 -23.52 17.70
N PRO A 110 -11.68 -22.43 17.80
CA PRO A 110 -10.22 -22.51 17.81
C PRO A 110 -9.65 -23.49 18.85
N SER A 111 -10.33 -23.66 19.99
CA SER A 111 -9.93 -24.58 21.05
C SER A 111 -9.96 -26.05 20.61
N ASP A 112 -10.87 -26.43 19.71
CA ASP A 112 -10.91 -27.77 19.14
C ASP A 112 -9.70 -28.04 18.24
N VAL A 113 -9.15 -27.02 17.57
CA VAL A 113 -7.89 -27.15 16.83
C VAL A 113 -6.71 -27.19 17.79
N ARG A 114 -6.65 -26.27 18.78
CA ARG A 114 -5.54 -26.17 19.74
C ARG A 114 -5.35 -27.41 20.59
N LYS A 115 -6.45 -28.01 21.05
CA LYS A 115 -6.43 -29.18 21.94
C LYS A 115 -6.68 -30.48 21.18
N GLN A 116 -6.95 -30.40 19.88
CA GLN A 116 -7.38 -31.52 19.03
C GLN A 116 -8.55 -32.28 19.69
N THR A 117 -9.59 -31.54 20.07
CA THR A 117 -10.81 -32.06 20.73
C THR A 117 -12.03 -31.98 19.81
N GLY A 118 -13.18 -32.43 20.31
CA GLY A 118 -14.45 -32.34 19.58
C GLY A 118 -14.45 -33.21 18.32
N ASP A 119 -15.17 -32.76 17.29
CA ASP A 119 -15.23 -33.48 16.02
C ASP A 119 -13.92 -33.38 15.23
N PHE A 120 -13.22 -32.25 15.33
CA PHE A 120 -11.91 -32.05 14.71
C PHE A 120 -10.89 -33.08 15.25
N GLY A 121 -10.84 -33.27 16.56
CA GLY A 121 -10.00 -34.25 17.24
C GLY A 121 -10.26 -35.70 16.81
N LYS A 122 -11.54 -36.09 16.72
CA LYS A 122 -11.92 -37.44 16.24
C LYS A 122 -11.44 -37.69 14.81
N ILE A 123 -11.50 -36.67 13.95
CA ILE A 123 -11.03 -36.75 12.56
C ILE A 123 -9.50 -36.87 12.55
N PHE A 124 -8.80 -36.04 13.33
CA PHE A 124 -7.35 -36.07 13.47
C PHE A 124 -6.84 -37.44 13.95
N GLU A 125 -7.49 -38.02 14.96
CA GLU A 125 -7.13 -39.34 15.50
C GLU A 125 -7.25 -40.44 14.43
N LYS A 126 -8.31 -40.42 13.62
CA LYS A 126 -8.48 -41.35 12.49
C LYS A 126 -7.34 -41.23 11.47
N THR A 127 -6.95 -40.01 11.12
CA THR A 127 -5.81 -39.75 10.22
C THR A 127 -4.48 -40.27 10.80
N CYS A 128 -4.36 -40.25 12.13
CA CYS A 128 -3.17 -40.67 12.85
C CYS A 128 -3.05 -42.20 13.04
N ASN A 129 -4.11 -42.99 12.92
CA ASN A 129 -4.11 -44.43 13.24
C ASN A 129 -2.95 -45.23 12.60
N ASN A 130 -2.51 -44.86 11.40
CA ASN A 130 -1.42 -45.55 10.67
C ASN A 130 -0.12 -44.74 10.60
N LYS A 131 0.09 -43.78 11.52
CA LYS A 131 1.27 -42.91 11.55
C LYS A 131 2.14 -43.21 12.77
N THR A 132 3.44 -42.95 12.63
CA THR A 132 4.38 -43.06 13.76
C THR A 132 4.07 -42.00 14.82
N GLU A 133 4.42 -42.28 16.08
CA GLU A 133 4.22 -41.32 17.18
C GLU A 133 4.95 -39.99 16.93
N GLU A 134 6.12 -40.04 16.29
CA GLU A 134 6.86 -38.84 15.90
C GLU A 134 6.05 -37.94 14.95
N VAL A 135 5.46 -38.51 13.89
CA VAL A 135 4.63 -37.74 12.94
C VAL A 135 3.40 -37.17 13.63
N LYS A 136 2.74 -37.95 14.50
CA LYS A 136 1.58 -37.49 15.27
C LYS A 136 1.93 -36.29 16.15
N ASN A 137 3.06 -36.34 16.85
CA ASN A 137 3.49 -35.28 17.75
C ASN A 137 3.80 -33.99 16.98
N ARG A 138 4.53 -34.09 15.86
CA ARG A 138 4.81 -32.93 15.00
C ARG A 138 3.53 -32.26 14.49
N TRP A 139 2.55 -33.05 14.05
CA TRP A 139 1.26 -32.49 13.62
C TRP A 139 0.48 -31.83 14.76
N LYS A 140 0.48 -32.43 15.96
CA LYS A 140 -0.18 -31.83 17.15
C LYS A 140 0.47 -30.50 17.53
N GLU A 141 1.80 -30.45 17.55
CA GLU A 141 2.56 -29.22 17.83
C GLU A 141 2.20 -28.13 16.81
N ALA A 142 2.23 -28.44 15.51
CA ALA A 142 1.91 -27.45 14.49
C ALA A 142 0.47 -26.95 14.54
N LEU A 143 -0.50 -27.83 14.79
CA LEU A 143 -1.89 -27.44 15.01
C LEU A 143 -2.03 -26.53 16.23
N THR A 144 -1.35 -26.86 17.32
CA THR A 144 -1.38 -26.08 18.56
C THR A 144 -0.76 -24.70 18.36
N ASP A 145 0.42 -24.63 17.76
CA ASP A 145 1.17 -23.39 17.58
C ASP A 145 0.48 -22.42 16.63
N VAL A 146 -0.01 -22.91 15.49
CA VAL A 146 -0.74 -22.06 14.55
C VAL A 146 -2.08 -21.64 15.12
N ALA A 147 -2.78 -22.51 15.84
CA ALA A 147 -4.06 -22.14 16.45
C ALA A 147 -3.91 -21.18 17.63
N ASN A 148 -2.73 -21.08 18.25
CA ASN A 148 -2.40 -20.09 19.28
C ASN A 148 -2.15 -18.67 18.72
N ILE A 149 -1.96 -18.52 17.42
CA ILE A 149 -1.87 -17.21 16.77
C ILE A 149 -3.26 -16.55 16.77
N LEU A 150 -3.30 -15.23 16.98
CA LEU A 150 -4.54 -14.46 16.84
C LEU A 150 -5.03 -14.55 15.39
N GLY A 151 -6.22 -15.11 15.22
CA GLY A 151 -6.83 -15.38 13.93
C GLY A 151 -8.24 -14.83 13.82
N TYR A 152 -8.88 -15.21 12.72
CA TYR A 152 -10.25 -14.82 12.44
C TYR A 152 -11.24 -15.94 12.74
N HIS A 153 -12.37 -15.59 13.35
CA HIS A 153 -13.42 -16.55 13.70
C HIS A 153 -14.79 -16.04 13.20
N PRO A 154 -15.43 -16.70 12.23
CA PRO A 154 -16.68 -16.27 11.63
C PRO A 154 -17.85 -16.20 12.61
N GLN A 155 -17.87 -17.05 13.64
CA GLN A 155 -18.99 -17.09 14.60
C GLN A 155 -19.05 -15.84 15.50
N ASN A 156 -18.00 -15.00 15.50
CA ASN A 156 -17.99 -13.69 16.16
C ASN A 156 -18.27 -12.52 15.18
N CYS A 157 -18.61 -12.80 13.92
CA CYS A 157 -18.99 -11.77 12.95
C CYS A 157 -20.49 -11.90 12.64
N ASP A 158 -21.29 -11.02 13.24
CA ASP A 158 -22.71 -10.83 12.90
C ASP A 158 -22.91 -10.39 11.42
N ASP A 159 -21.81 -9.99 10.74
CA ASP A 159 -21.80 -9.34 9.43
C ASP A 159 -21.68 -10.29 8.21
N GLY A 160 -21.66 -11.62 8.40
CA GLY A 160 -21.60 -12.62 7.32
C GLY A 160 -20.24 -12.86 6.65
N GLU A 161 -20.18 -13.87 5.78
CA GLU A 161 -18.94 -14.40 5.16
C GLU A 161 -18.19 -13.39 4.28
N ALA A 162 -18.91 -12.54 3.54
CA ALA A 162 -18.30 -11.54 2.65
C ALA A 162 -17.49 -10.50 3.43
N THR A 163 -18.04 -10.00 4.54
CA THR A 163 -17.39 -9.02 5.41
C THR A 163 -16.14 -9.61 6.07
N LEU A 164 -16.19 -10.89 6.46
CA LEU A 164 -15.03 -11.59 6.98
C LEU A 164 -13.90 -11.69 5.94
N ILE A 165 -14.23 -12.08 4.71
CA ILE A 165 -13.26 -12.15 3.60
C ILE A 165 -12.63 -10.79 3.37
N GLU A 166 -13.43 -9.72 3.30
CA GLU A 166 -12.91 -8.37 3.12
C GLU A 166 -11.95 -7.95 4.25
N LYS A 167 -12.30 -8.25 5.51
CA LYS A 167 -11.44 -7.99 6.68
C LYS A 167 -10.10 -8.74 6.57
N ILE A 168 -10.12 -10.04 6.23
CA ILE A 168 -8.89 -10.84 6.09
C ILE A 168 -8.02 -10.32 4.94
N VAL A 169 -8.61 -10.04 3.77
CA VAL A 169 -7.84 -9.56 2.61
C VAL A 169 -7.26 -8.16 2.86
N ASN A 170 -7.97 -7.28 3.57
CA ASN A 170 -7.42 -5.98 4.00
C ASN A 170 -6.23 -6.15 4.96
N ASP A 171 -6.30 -7.09 5.89
CA ASP A 171 -5.20 -7.40 6.80
C ASP A 171 -3.99 -7.98 6.05
N VAL A 172 -4.21 -8.92 5.13
CA VAL A 172 -3.18 -9.41 4.21
C VAL A 172 -2.53 -8.26 3.44
N LEU A 173 -3.34 -7.40 2.80
CA LEU A 173 -2.84 -6.25 2.05
C LEU A 173 -1.97 -5.36 2.95
N SER A 174 -2.41 -5.09 4.18
CA SER A 174 -1.68 -4.26 5.15
C SER A 174 -0.31 -4.86 5.52
N LYS A 175 -0.23 -6.19 5.65
CA LYS A 175 1.00 -6.92 5.99
C LYS A 175 1.97 -7.04 4.82
N LEU A 176 1.48 -7.21 3.59
CA LEU A 176 2.31 -7.16 2.37
C LEU A 176 2.94 -5.78 2.19
N SER A 177 2.17 -4.77 2.55
CA SER A 177 2.43 -3.34 2.46
C SER A 177 3.43 -2.79 3.48
N LEU A 178 3.86 -3.58 4.46
CA LEU A 178 4.93 -3.22 5.40
C LEU A 178 6.30 -3.09 4.74
N THR A 179 6.43 -3.41 3.45
CA THR A 179 7.60 -3.04 2.65
C THR A 179 7.36 -1.66 2.05
N PRO A 180 8.08 -0.61 2.47
CA PRO A 180 7.97 0.72 1.88
C PRO A 180 8.19 0.65 0.36
N SER A 181 7.50 1.49 -0.40
CA SER A 181 7.91 1.71 -1.80
C SER A 181 9.28 2.41 -1.76
N ASN A 182 10.26 1.82 -2.44
CA ASN A 182 11.61 2.39 -2.56
C ASN A 182 11.63 3.67 -3.41
N ASP A 183 10.51 4.07 -4.02
CA ASP A 183 10.45 5.18 -5.00
C ASP A 183 10.89 6.52 -4.40
N PHE A 184 10.85 6.64 -3.06
CA PHE A 184 11.14 7.90 -2.35
C PHE A 184 12.29 7.80 -1.33
N GLU A 185 12.87 6.61 -1.10
CA GLU A 185 14.00 6.44 -0.15
C GLU A 185 15.27 7.17 -0.61
N GLU A 186 15.33 7.59 -1.87
CA GLU A 186 16.48 8.28 -2.44
C GLU A 186 16.44 9.81 -2.33
N PHE A 187 15.35 10.42 -1.89
CA PHE A 187 15.21 11.89 -1.86
C PHE A 187 15.77 12.49 -0.54
N PRO A 188 16.89 13.22 -0.57
CA PRO A 188 17.50 13.79 0.63
C PRO A 188 16.58 14.83 1.30
N GLY A 189 16.54 14.84 2.64
CA GLY A 189 15.71 15.78 3.42
C GLY A 189 14.20 15.48 3.43
N LEU A 190 13.75 14.40 2.79
CA LEU A 190 12.33 14.06 2.70
C LEU A 190 11.70 13.71 4.07
N GLU A 191 12.45 13.08 4.97
CA GLU A 191 11.91 12.69 6.29
C GLU A 191 11.53 13.91 7.14
N ASP A 192 12.28 15.00 7.06
CA ASP A 192 11.98 16.23 7.80
C ASP A 192 10.66 16.84 7.30
N HIS A 193 10.46 16.90 5.98
CA HIS A 193 9.19 17.32 5.38
C HIS A 193 8.03 16.41 5.79
N ILE A 194 8.25 15.10 5.86
CA ILE A 194 7.21 14.15 6.26
C ILE A 194 6.86 14.31 7.74
N ALA A 195 7.85 14.50 8.61
CA ALA A 195 7.62 14.73 10.03
C ALA A 195 6.79 16.01 10.26
N GLU A 196 7.17 17.11 9.62
CA GLU A 196 6.46 18.39 9.72
C GLU A 196 5.03 18.30 9.15
N MET A 197 4.88 17.70 7.96
CA MET A 197 3.56 17.45 7.39
C MET A 197 2.70 16.52 8.24
N SER A 198 3.29 15.53 8.91
CA SER A 198 2.54 14.65 9.81
C SER A 198 1.96 15.41 11.01
N LEU A 199 2.69 16.42 11.52
CA LEU A 199 2.18 17.33 12.57
C LEU A 199 1.05 18.22 12.03
N LEU A 200 1.21 18.79 10.84
CA LEU A 200 0.18 19.62 10.21
C LEU A 200 -1.08 18.83 9.87
N LEU A 201 -0.94 17.57 9.47
CA LEU A 201 -2.06 16.68 9.22
C LEU A 201 -2.69 16.18 10.53
N ASP A 202 -1.94 16.12 11.63
CA ASP A 202 -2.43 15.67 12.95
C ASP A 202 -3.16 14.33 12.84
N LEU A 203 -2.42 13.30 12.43
CA LEU A 203 -2.97 12.01 11.97
C LEU A 203 -3.78 11.26 13.03
N GLU A 204 -3.64 11.62 14.31
CA GLU A 204 -4.37 11.01 15.44
C GLU A 204 -5.71 11.72 15.74
N SER A 205 -5.94 12.90 15.18
CA SER A 205 -7.23 13.61 15.33
C SER A 205 -8.34 12.99 14.48
N GLU A 206 -9.56 12.97 15.01
CA GLU A 206 -10.77 12.57 14.29
C GLU A 206 -11.42 13.73 13.51
N ASP A 207 -10.83 14.92 13.51
CA ASP A 207 -11.30 16.04 12.69
C ASP A 207 -11.03 15.80 11.20
N VAL A 208 -11.78 16.49 10.33
CA VAL A 208 -11.44 16.60 8.90
C VAL A 208 -10.47 17.74 8.73
N ARG A 209 -9.33 17.49 8.07
CA ARG A 209 -8.31 18.53 7.85
C ARG A 209 -7.88 18.62 6.39
N MET A 210 -7.86 19.86 5.89
CA MET A 210 -7.29 20.22 4.60
C MET A 210 -5.96 20.94 4.82
N VAL A 211 -4.91 20.50 4.12
CA VAL A 211 -3.58 21.10 4.18
C VAL A 211 -3.12 21.42 2.77
N GLY A 212 -2.69 22.65 2.55
CA GLY A 212 -2.07 23.08 1.29
C GLY A 212 -0.56 22.89 1.34
N ILE A 213 0.06 22.33 0.30
CA ILE A 213 1.50 22.33 0.11
C ILE A 213 1.82 23.37 -0.96
N TRP A 214 2.57 24.41 -0.57
CA TRP A 214 2.88 25.57 -1.40
C TRP A 214 4.39 25.80 -1.52
N GLY A 215 4.81 26.44 -2.62
CA GLY A 215 6.20 26.76 -2.91
C GLY A 215 6.45 26.89 -4.41
N PRO A 216 7.63 27.36 -4.82
CA PRO A 216 7.94 27.59 -6.24
C PRO A 216 7.98 26.28 -7.06
N PRO A 217 7.84 26.36 -8.41
CA PRO A 217 8.03 25.21 -9.28
C PRO A 217 9.40 24.55 -9.08
N GLY A 218 9.46 23.21 -9.11
CA GLY A 218 10.72 22.47 -8.98
C GLY A 218 11.27 22.31 -7.57
N ILE A 219 10.60 22.84 -6.53
CA ILE A 219 11.03 22.72 -5.12
C ILE A 219 10.81 21.32 -4.50
N GLY A 220 10.03 20.46 -5.16
CA GLY A 220 9.77 19.09 -4.67
C GLY A 220 8.42 18.84 -3.99
N LYS A 221 7.46 19.76 -4.08
CA LYS A 221 6.11 19.62 -3.49
C LYS A 221 5.42 18.30 -3.85
N THR A 222 5.36 17.98 -5.14
CA THR A 222 4.76 16.74 -5.66
C THR A 222 5.45 15.50 -5.09
N THR A 223 6.77 15.54 -4.92
CA THR A 223 7.55 14.44 -4.32
C THR A 223 7.15 14.22 -2.86
N ILE A 224 7.09 15.29 -2.06
CA ILE A 224 6.68 15.24 -0.65
C ILE A 224 5.26 14.68 -0.54
N ALA A 225 4.34 15.21 -1.34
CA ALA A 225 2.94 14.82 -1.31
C ALA A 225 2.75 13.34 -1.72
N ARG A 226 3.43 12.89 -2.77
CA ARG A 226 3.39 11.49 -3.21
C ARG A 226 3.99 10.53 -2.18
N ALA A 227 5.07 10.92 -1.50
CA ALA A 227 5.64 10.14 -0.42
C ALA A 227 4.66 10.00 0.75
N LEU A 228 4.01 11.09 1.17
CA LEU A 228 2.94 11.06 2.17
C LEU A 228 1.79 10.17 1.74
N PHE A 229 1.29 10.32 0.51
CA PHE A 229 0.20 9.50 0.00
C PHE A 229 0.55 8.01 -0.01
N SER A 230 1.76 7.66 -0.45
CA SER A 230 2.26 6.29 -0.43
C SER A 230 2.28 5.70 0.99
N ARG A 231 2.72 6.49 1.98
CA ARG A 231 2.78 6.05 3.40
C ARG A 231 1.41 5.99 4.08
N LEU A 232 0.51 6.91 3.75
CA LEU A 232 -0.71 7.15 4.51
C LEU A 232 -1.97 6.52 3.90
N SER A 233 -2.06 6.39 2.58
CA SER A 233 -3.27 5.96 1.84
C SER A 233 -3.97 4.76 2.45
N ARG A 234 -3.21 3.79 2.96
CA ARG A 234 -3.71 2.52 3.53
C ARG A 234 -4.40 2.67 4.89
N ARG A 235 -4.21 3.78 5.59
CA ARG A 235 -4.88 4.08 6.88
C ARG A 235 -6.32 4.57 6.69
N TYR A 236 -6.75 4.79 5.45
CA TYR A 236 -8.03 5.38 5.11
C TYR A 236 -8.88 4.36 4.35
N GLN A 237 -10.20 4.45 4.53
CA GLN A 237 -11.16 3.58 3.85
C GLN A 237 -11.16 3.79 2.33
N GLY A 238 -10.79 5.00 1.89
CA GLY A 238 -10.65 5.35 0.48
C GLY A 238 -9.51 6.34 0.31
N SER A 239 -8.76 6.21 -0.78
CA SER A 239 -7.69 7.15 -1.08
C SER A 239 -7.58 7.39 -2.59
N ILE A 240 -7.22 8.62 -2.96
CA ILE A 240 -7.06 8.98 -4.36
C ILE A 240 -5.95 10.01 -4.55
N PHE A 241 -5.18 9.80 -5.62
CA PHE A 241 -4.26 10.78 -6.19
C PHE A 241 -4.85 11.34 -7.49
N ILE A 242 -4.90 12.66 -7.61
CA ILE A 242 -5.38 13.36 -8.80
C ILE A 242 -4.35 14.39 -9.21
N ASP A 243 -3.91 14.31 -10.45
CA ASP A 243 -3.08 15.32 -11.09
C ASP A 243 -3.85 16.13 -12.13
N SER A 244 -3.25 17.25 -12.54
CA SER A 244 -3.73 18.09 -13.65
C SER A 244 -4.00 17.32 -14.94
N ALA A 245 -3.21 16.27 -15.22
CA ALA A 245 -3.38 15.41 -16.39
C ALA A 245 -4.69 14.59 -16.32
N THR A 246 -5.02 14.04 -15.15
CA THR A 246 -6.27 13.32 -14.89
C THR A 246 -7.48 14.22 -15.06
N VAL A 247 -7.43 15.43 -14.49
CA VAL A 247 -8.49 16.43 -14.63
C VAL A 247 -8.64 16.83 -16.10
N SER A 248 -7.54 17.13 -16.78
CA SER A 248 -7.56 17.51 -18.19
C SER A 248 -8.19 16.45 -19.09
N LYS A 249 -7.90 15.16 -18.87
CA LYS A 249 -8.54 14.06 -19.61
C LYS A 249 -10.05 14.01 -19.40
N SER A 250 -10.51 14.36 -18.20
CA SER A 250 -11.92 14.39 -17.84
C SER A 250 -12.65 15.59 -18.47
N ILE A 251 -12.01 16.76 -18.50
CA ILE A 251 -12.62 18.00 -19.02
C ILE A 251 -12.53 18.11 -20.55
N ARG A 252 -11.60 17.42 -21.23
CA ARG A 252 -11.43 17.48 -22.71
C ARG A 252 -12.69 17.23 -23.53
N LYS A 253 -13.70 16.55 -22.99
CA LYS A 253 -14.99 16.29 -23.67
C LYS A 253 -15.93 17.51 -23.65
N TYR A 254 -15.64 18.50 -22.83
CA TYR A 254 -16.45 19.70 -22.62
C TYR A 254 -15.71 20.92 -23.17
N SER A 255 -16.46 21.88 -23.71
CA SER A 255 -15.89 23.10 -24.28
C SER A 255 -15.18 23.92 -23.20
N LYS A 256 -13.92 24.30 -23.42
CA LYS A 256 -13.16 25.22 -22.55
C LYS A 256 -13.81 26.60 -22.39
N ALA A 257 -14.86 26.93 -23.15
CA ALA A 257 -15.50 28.24 -23.11
C ALA A 257 -16.33 28.49 -21.84
N ASN A 258 -16.69 27.47 -21.06
CA ASN A 258 -17.47 27.65 -19.83
C ASN A 258 -17.03 26.67 -18.73
N THR A 259 -16.12 27.10 -17.86
CA THR A 259 -15.60 26.30 -16.73
C THR A 259 -16.65 26.05 -15.65
N ASP A 260 -17.78 26.76 -15.68
CA ASP A 260 -18.93 26.56 -14.78
C ASP A 260 -20.01 25.63 -15.37
N ASP A 261 -19.69 24.85 -16.40
CA ASP A 261 -20.63 23.89 -17.00
C ASP A 261 -21.03 22.79 -16.00
N TYR A 262 -22.32 22.73 -15.69
CA TYR A 262 -22.92 21.72 -14.82
C TYR A 262 -22.56 20.29 -15.25
N ASN A 263 -22.53 20.01 -16.56
CA ASN A 263 -22.19 18.68 -17.09
C ASN A 263 -20.72 18.34 -16.89
N MET A 264 -19.83 19.32 -17.02
CA MET A 264 -18.40 19.14 -16.71
C MET A 264 -18.23 18.78 -15.24
N LYS A 265 -18.88 19.51 -14.33
CA LYS A 265 -18.80 19.27 -12.89
C LYS A 265 -19.32 17.88 -12.51
N LEU A 266 -20.44 17.45 -13.09
CA LEU A 266 -20.97 16.09 -12.91
C LEU A 266 -19.97 15.02 -13.38
N HIS A 267 -19.35 15.24 -14.55
CA HIS A 267 -18.38 14.29 -15.10
C HIS A 267 -17.11 14.19 -14.25
N LEU A 268 -16.65 15.32 -13.69
CA LEU A 268 -15.53 15.36 -12.75
C LEU A 268 -15.86 14.57 -11.48
N GLN A 269 -16.99 14.83 -10.83
CA GLN A 269 -17.41 14.08 -9.64
C GLN A 269 -17.57 12.57 -9.93
N LYS A 270 -18.13 12.20 -11.09
CA LYS A 270 -18.23 10.79 -11.51
C LYS A 270 -16.86 10.13 -11.66
N THR A 271 -15.91 10.82 -12.29
CA THR A 271 -14.56 10.29 -12.49
C THR A 271 -13.80 10.21 -11.17
N PHE A 272 -13.96 11.20 -10.31
CA PHE A 272 -13.42 11.24 -8.96
C PHE A 272 -13.89 10.06 -8.11
N LEU A 273 -15.21 9.88 -7.98
CA LEU A 273 -15.81 8.83 -7.17
C LEU A 273 -15.53 7.43 -7.72
N SER A 274 -15.54 7.24 -9.04
CA SER A 274 -15.25 5.93 -9.63
C SER A 274 -13.83 5.46 -9.33
N LYS A 275 -12.85 6.39 -9.37
CA LYS A 275 -11.47 6.10 -8.98
C LYS A 275 -11.31 5.88 -7.47
N LEU A 276 -11.90 6.74 -6.64
CA LEU A 276 -11.76 6.66 -5.18
C LEU A 276 -12.41 5.40 -4.60
N LEU A 277 -13.58 5.02 -5.10
CA LEU A 277 -14.36 3.86 -4.61
C LEU A 277 -14.08 2.58 -5.39
N ASN A 278 -13.28 2.63 -6.46
CA ASN A 278 -13.06 1.53 -7.40
C ASN A 278 -14.37 0.93 -7.98
N ILE A 279 -15.39 1.77 -8.17
CA ILE A 279 -16.70 1.38 -8.72
C ILE A 279 -16.75 1.79 -10.20
N LYS A 280 -16.83 0.80 -11.10
CA LYS A 280 -17.15 1.06 -12.51
C LYS A 280 -18.59 1.59 -12.59
N ASP A 281 -18.76 2.72 -13.27
CA ASP A 281 -20.06 3.36 -13.53
C ASP A 281 -20.82 3.87 -12.29
N ALA A 282 -20.13 4.58 -11.40
CA ALA A 282 -20.80 5.34 -10.34
C ALA A 282 -21.92 6.24 -10.92
N LYS A 283 -23.16 6.03 -10.47
CA LYS A 283 -24.29 6.93 -10.76
C LYS A 283 -24.06 8.23 -10.00
N VAL A 284 -23.86 9.31 -10.75
CA VAL A 284 -23.73 10.68 -10.29
C VAL A 284 -24.73 11.48 -11.08
N ASP A 285 -25.88 11.74 -10.48
CA ASP A 285 -27.02 12.41 -11.12
C ASP A 285 -27.15 13.88 -10.66
N HIS A 286 -26.33 14.30 -9.68
CA HIS A 286 -26.32 15.65 -9.09
C HIS A 286 -24.94 16.03 -8.54
N LEU A 287 -24.69 17.34 -8.38
CA LEU A 287 -23.43 17.90 -7.87
C LEU A 287 -23.20 17.77 -6.35
N GLY A 288 -24.08 17.04 -5.66
CA GLY A 288 -23.92 16.68 -4.25
C GLY A 288 -23.36 15.27 -4.03
N ALA A 289 -23.12 14.51 -5.10
CA ALA A 289 -22.79 13.09 -4.99
C ALA A 289 -21.50 12.82 -4.21
N VAL A 290 -20.49 13.69 -4.32
CA VAL A 290 -19.25 13.52 -3.54
C VAL A 290 -19.53 13.61 -2.04
N ARG A 291 -20.22 14.66 -1.59
CA ARG A 291 -20.65 14.81 -0.20
C ARG A 291 -21.47 13.61 0.27
N ASP A 292 -22.50 13.23 -0.47
CA ASP A 292 -23.42 12.17 -0.07
C ASP A 292 -22.73 10.81 0.13
N ARG A 293 -21.68 10.55 -0.67
CA ARG A 293 -20.91 9.30 -0.63
C ARG A 293 -19.79 9.31 0.40
N LEU A 294 -19.17 10.47 0.65
CA LEU A 294 -17.95 10.55 1.46
C LEU A 294 -18.15 11.14 2.85
N LYS A 295 -19.32 11.71 3.18
CA LYS A 295 -19.60 12.34 4.49
C LYS A 295 -19.38 11.45 5.71
N ASP A 296 -19.46 10.13 5.55
CA ASP A 296 -19.29 9.14 6.62
C ASP A 296 -18.04 8.27 6.42
N MET A 297 -17.21 8.61 5.43
CA MET A 297 -16.05 7.82 5.02
C MET A 297 -14.75 8.55 5.37
N LYS A 298 -13.84 7.85 6.06
CA LYS A 298 -12.49 8.32 6.36
C LYS A 298 -11.63 8.20 5.11
N VAL A 299 -11.33 9.32 4.44
CA VAL A 299 -10.63 9.34 3.15
C VAL A 299 -9.32 10.14 3.16
N LEU A 300 -8.36 9.72 2.31
CA LEU A 300 -7.16 10.50 1.99
C LEU A 300 -7.20 10.97 0.54
N ILE A 301 -7.28 12.28 0.33
CA ILE A 301 -7.33 12.88 -1.01
C ILE A 301 -6.06 13.68 -1.23
N LEU A 302 -5.30 13.36 -2.28
CA LEU A 302 -4.18 14.16 -2.74
C LEU A 302 -4.49 14.75 -4.12
N ILE A 303 -4.45 16.07 -4.19
CA ILE A 303 -4.62 16.86 -5.40
C ILE A 303 -3.29 17.51 -5.74
N ASP A 304 -2.76 17.22 -6.93
CA ASP A 304 -1.45 17.65 -7.39
C ASP A 304 -1.56 18.58 -8.59
N ASP A 305 -1.02 19.80 -8.43
CA ASP A 305 -0.85 20.79 -9.49
C ASP A 305 -2.18 21.24 -10.14
N LEU A 306 -3.20 21.52 -9.32
CA LEU A 306 -4.44 22.14 -9.80
C LEU A 306 -4.42 23.66 -9.58
N ASP A 307 -4.65 24.40 -10.65
CA ASP A 307 -4.71 25.88 -10.67
C ASP A 307 -6.11 26.41 -11.00
N ASP A 308 -7.14 25.55 -10.97
CA ASP A 308 -8.53 25.92 -11.26
C ASP A 308 -9.39 25.76 -10.01
N LYS A 309 -9.84 26.90 -9.47
CA LYS A 309 -10.71 26.95 -8.29
C LYS A 309 -12.04 26.22 -8.51
N VAL A 310 -12.65 26.35 -9.68
CA VAL A 310 -13.94 25.71 -9.97
C VAL A 310 -13.79 24.20 -9.96
N VAL A 311 -12.69 23.67 -10.47
CA VAL A 311 -12.37 22.23 -10.38
C VAL A 311 -12.15 21.82 -8.93
N LEU A 312 -11.38 22.59 -8.15
CA LEU A 312 -11.13 22.30 -6.74
C LEU A 312 -12.44 22.27 -5.94
N ASP A 313 -13.27 23.31 -6.04
CA ASP A 313 -14.61 23.42 -5.45
C ASP A 313 -15.54 22.27 -5.85
N THR A 314 -15.37 21.74 -7.06
CA THR A 314 -16.19 20.63 -7.56
C THR A 314 -15.79 19.28 -6.95
N LEU A 315 -14.49 19.05 -6.75
CA LEU A 315 -13.94 17.79 -6.27
C LEU A 315 -13.86 17.72 -4.75
N VAL A 316 -13.51 18.84 -4.12
CA VAL A 316 -13.28 18.97 -2.69
C VAL A 316 -14.00 20.23 -2.25
N GLY A 317 -15.22 20.06 -1.74
CA GLY A 317 -15.98 21.17 -1.14
C GLY A 317 -15.43 21.58 0.22
N GLN A 318 -16.31 21.73 1.21
CA GLN A 318 -15.95 22.07 2.59
C GLN A 318 -15.74 20.81 3.44
N ASN A 319 -15.26 20.96 4.68
CA ASN A 319 -14.94 19.85 5.58
C ASN A 319 -16.13 18.90 5.83
N GLU A 320 -17.36 19.40 5.79
CA GLU A 320 -18.59 18.61 6.02
C GLU A 320 -18.91 17.61 4.89
N TRP A 321 -18.09 17.59 3.83
CA TRP A 321 -18.20 16.60 2.75
C TRP A 321 -17.57 15.27 3.10
N PHE A 322 -16.76 15.19 4.15
CA PHE A 322 -15.92 14.04 4.45
C PHE A 322 -16.17 13.50 5.86
N GLY A 323 -15.97 12.20 6.02
CA GLY A 323 -16.08 11.53 7.31
C GLY A 323 -14.95 11.88 8.26
N ARG A 324 -15.18 11.61 9.55
CA ARG A 324 -14.21 11.83 10.62
C ARG A 324 -12.84 11.20 10.30
N GLY A 325 -11.79 11.90 10.68
CA GLY A 325 -10.41 11.51 10.46
C GLY A 325 -9.94 11.63 9.01
N SER A 326 -10.70 12.25 8.11
CA SER A 326 -10.29 12.45 6.71
C SER A 326 -9.19 13.50 6.56
N ARG A 327 -8.31 13.30 5.56
CA ARG A 327 -7.22 14.23 5.23
C ARG A 327 -7.25 14.57 3.76
N ILE A 328 -7.15 15.86 3.46
CA ILE A 328 -7.08 16.37 2.11
C ILE A 328 -5.81 17.20 1.96
N ILE A 329 -5.01 16.87 0.94
CA ILE A 329 -3.75 17.53 0.65
C ILE A 329 -3.87 18.16 -0.74
N VAL A 330 -3.65 19.47 -0.83
CA VAL A 330 -3.69 20.22 -2.10
C VAL A 330 -2.32 20.80 -2.38
N VAL A 331 -1.69 20.38 -3.48
CA VAL A 331 -0.39 20.86 -3.92
C VAL A 331 -0.58 21.89 -5.03
N THR A 332 -0.04 23.09 -4.86
CA THR A 332 -0.13 24.15 -5.89
C THR A 332 1.03 25.14 -5.78
N ASN A 333 1.27 25.88 -6.87
CA ASN A 333 2.16 27.05 -6.87
C ASN A 333 1.40 28.34 -6.49
N ASP A 334 0.06 28.31 -6.46
CA ASP A 334 -0.79 29.47 -6.17
C ASP A 334 -1.31 29.46 -4.73
N LYS A 335 -0.70 30.29 -3.89
CA LYS A 335 -1.12 30.48 -2.49
C LYS A 335 -2.52 31.11 -2.38
N HIS A 336 -2.94 31.91 -3.37
CA HIS A 336 -4.25 32.54 -3.37
C HIS A 336 -5.36 31.53 -3.64
N LEU A 337 -5.12 30.52 -4.48
CA LEU A 337 -6.06 29.42 -4.70
C LEU A 337 -6.45 28.77 -3.36
N LEU A 338 -5.45 28.36 -2.56
CA LEU A 338 -5.65 27.73 -1.25
C LEU A 338 -6.49 28.61 -0.31
N ARG A 339 -6.13 29.89 -0.17
CA ARG A 339 -6.84 30.85 0.69
C ARG A 339 -8.26 31.11 0.20
N SER A 340 -8.47 31.22 -1.11
CA SER A 340 -9.78 31.46 -1.71
C SER A 340 -10.74 30.27 -1.56
N HIS A 341 -10.20 29.07 -1.34
CA HIS A 341 -10.92 27.85 -1.03
C HIS A 341 -11.25 27.70 0.47
N GLY A 342 -10.51 28.43 1.34
CA GLY A 342 -10.61 28.31 2.80
C GLY A 342 -9.59 27.33 3.41
N ILE A 343 -8.50 27.01 2.70
CA ILE A 343 -7.40 26.19 3.23
C ILE A 343 -6.40 27.13 3.92
N ASP A 344 -6.55 27.28 5.24
CA ASP A 344 -5.69 28.15 6.05
C ASP A 344 -4.40 27.45 6.52
N CYS A 345 -4.43 26.13 6.67
CA CYS A 345 -3.26 25.34 7.02
C CYS A 345 -2.39 25.13 5.78
N ILE A 346 -1.32 25.91 5.64
CA ILE A 346 -0.45 25.89 4.46
C ILE A 346 0.98 25.53 4.90
N TYR A 347 1.49 24.44 4.34
CA TYR A 347 2.89 24.06 4.40
C TYR A 347 3.67 24.73 3.28
N GLU A 348 4.60 25.62 3.64
CA GLU A 348 5.50 26.28 2.71
C GLU A 348 6.80 25.48 2.60
N VAL A 349 7.04 24.89 1.43
CA VAL A 349 8.23 24.05 1.22
C VAL A 349 9.46 24.94 1.17
N GLY A 350 10.29 24.82 2.20
CA GLY A 350 11.56 25.54 2.33
C GLY A 350 12.58 25.11 1.28
N ILE A 351 13.52 26.01 1.00
CA ILE A 351 14.68 25.72 0.19
C ILE A 351 15.58 24.73 0.95
N PRO A 352 16.06 23.64 0.32
CA PRO A 352 16.95 22.70 0.97
C PRO A 352 18.26 23.38 1.41
N SER A 353 18.84 22.90 2.50
CA SER A 353 20.16 23.34 2.96
C SER A 353 21.22 23.06 1.90
N GLU A 354 22.36 23.74 1.97
CA GLU A 354 23.48 23.50 1.05
C GLU A 354 23.94 22.04 1.06
N GLU A 355 23.93 21.39 2.23
CA GLU A 355 24.27 19.97 2.37
C GLU A 355 23.28 19.06 1.63
N VAL A 356 21.97 19.30 1.81
CA VAL A 356 20.91 18.55 1.13
C VAL A 356 20.93 18.81 -0.38
N ALA A 357 21.14 20.06 -0.79
CA ALA A 357 21.29 20.44 -2.19
C ALA A 357 22.49 19.75 -2.86
N LEU A 358 23.63 19.73 -2.18
CA LEU A 358 24.82 19.02 -2.64
C LEU A 358 24.57 17.51 -2.73
N GLU A 359 23.90 16.90 -1.75
CA GLU A 359 23.54 15.48 -1.81
C GLU A 359 22.62 15.17 -3.00
N ILE A 360 21.59 16.01 -3.23
CA ILE A 360 20.70 15.88 -4.40
C ILE A 360 21.54 15.92 -5.68
N PHE A 361 22.42 16.90 -5.82
CA PHE A 361 23.29 17.00 -6.99
C PHE A 361 24.17 15.76 -7.16
N CYS A 362 24.86 15.32 -6.11
CA CYS A 362 25.78 14.19 -6.16
C CYS A 362 25.09 12.86 -6.47
N ARG A 363 23.87 12.64 -5.95
CA ARG A 363 23.09 11.44 -6.31
C ARG A 363 22.78 11.40 -7.80
N ASN A 364 22.50 12.56 -8.39
CA ASN A 364 22.18 12.66 -9.81
C ASN A 364 23.43 12.60 -10.71
N ALA A 365 24.53 13.25 -10.33
CA ALA A 365 25.79 13.22 -11.07
C ALA A 365 26.55 11.90 -10.93
N PHE A 366 26.63 11.35 -9.72
CA PHE A 366 27.58 10.29 -9.36
C PHE A 366 26.93 8.99 -8.85
N LYS A 367 25.61 8.95 -8.65
CA LYS A 367 24.92 7.85 -7.92
C LYS A 367 25.45 7.63 -6.49
N LYS A 368 26.00 8.68 -5.87
CA LYS A 368 26.55 8.66 -4.51
C LYS A 368 26.03 9.85 -3.72
N LYS A 369 26.02 9.75 -2.39
CA LYS A 369 25.61 10.85 -1.52
C LYS A 369 26.61 12.01 -1.52
N SER A 370 27.88 11.71 -1.79
CA SER A 370 28.98 12.66 -1.80
C SER A 370 29.74 12.63 -3.13
N PRO A 371 30.44 13.71 -3.49
CA PRO A 371 31.25 13.74 -4.69
C PRO A 371 32.47 12.81 -4.57
N PRO A 372 32.94 12.21 -5.68
CA PRO A 372 34.18 11.45 -5.70
C PRO A 372 35.40 12.38 -5.54
N GLU A 373 36.55 11.78 -5.21
CA GLU A 373 37.80 12.51 -5.00
C GLU A 373 38.17 13.38 -6.23
N GLY A 374 38.44 14.66 -5.98
CA GLY A 374 38.79 15.66 -7.00
C GLY A 374 37.60 16.40 -7.63
N PHE A 375 36.36 16.10 -7.21
CA PHE A 375 35.13 16.78 -7.64
C PHE A 375 34.45 17.56 -6.51
N GLU A 376 35.00 17.60 -5.30
CA GLU A 376 34.40 18.21 -4.12
C GLU A 376 34.12 19.69 -4.35
N LYS A 377 35.17 20.45 -4.71
CA LYS A 377 35.06 21.89 -4.93
C LYS A 377 34.13 22.22 -6.11
N LEU A 378 34.26 21.49 -7.21
CA LEU A 378 33.44 21.68 -8.41
C LEU A 378 31.96 21.38 -8.15
N SER A 379 31.66 20.34 -7.36
CA SER A 379 30.27 19.98 -7.04
C SER A 379 29.61 21.04 -6.17
N VAL A 380 30.34 21.61 -5.21
CA VAL A 380 29.85 22.74 -4.39
C VAL A 380 29.64 23.99 -5.25
N GLU A 381 30.61 24.34 -6.11
CA GLU A 381 30.51 25.49 -7.03
C GLU A 381 29.29 25.36 -7.95
N VAL A 382 29.13 24.21 -8.62
CA VAL A 382 27.98 23.95 -9.50
C VAL A 382 26.66 23.99 -8.71
N ALA A 383 26.56 23.28 -7.58
CA ALA A 383 25.33 23.26 -6.78
C ALA A 383 24.93 24.67 -6.32
N SER A 384 25.90 25.50 -5.94
CA SER A 384 25.66 26.90 -5.56
C SER A 384 25.19 27.78 -6.73
N HIS A 385 25.67 27.51 -7.95
CA HIS A 385 25.36 28.31 -9.14
C HIS A 385 23.92 28.09 -9.64
N VAL A 386 23.40 26.88 -9.47
CA VAL A 386 22.05 26.47 -9.92
C VAL A 386 20.95 27.02 -9.01
N GLY A 387 21.32 27.50 -7.84
CA GLY A 387 20.41 27.72 -6.73
C GLY A 387 19.95 26.39 -6.15
N SER A 388 19.58 26.40 -4.88
CA SER A 388 19.19 25.19 -4.14
C SER A 388 17.81 24.63 -4.55
N LEU A 389 17.37 24.79 -5.81
CA LEU A 389 16.14 24.18 -6.33
C LEU A 389 16.40 22.71 -6.72
N PRO A 390 15.74 21.73 -6.08
CA PRO A 390 15.94 20.31 -6.36
C PRO A 390 15.87 19.93 -7.84
N LEU A 391 14.89 20.44 -8.59
CA LEU A 391 14.75 20.12 -10.01
C LEU A 391 15.98 20.58 -10.84
N GLY A 392 16.49 21.79 -10.57
CA GLY A 392 17.67 22.31 -11.26
C GLY A 392 18.90 21.45 -10.97
N LEU A 393 19.10 21.08 -9.70
CA LEU A 393 20.20 20.23 -9.25
C LEU A 393 20.12 18.82 -9.87
N GLN A 394 18.91 18.26 -10.01
CA GLN A 394 18.70 16.95 -10.65
C GLN A 394 19.03 16.99 -12.14
N VAL A 395 18.54 18.00 -12.86
CA VAL A 395 18.76 18.16 -14.31
C VAL A 395 20.24 18.34 -14.61
N LEU A 396 20.92 19.23 -13.89
CA LEU A 396 22.34 19.49 -14.12
C LEU A 396 23.25 18.38 -13.59
N GLY A 397 22.93 17.77 -12.45
CA GLY A 397 23.64 16.58 -12.01
C GLY A 397 23.54 15.46 -13.06
N SER A 398 22.34 15.22 -13.60
CA SER A 398 22.14 14.19 -14.62
C SER A 398 22.85 14.50 -15.95
N SER A 399 22.90 15.77 -16.37
CA SER A 399 23.60 16.17 -17.60
C SER A 399 25.12 16.00 -17.49
N LEU A 400 25.67 16.17 -16.28
CA LEU A 400 27.10 16.02 -16.00
C LEU A 400 27.53 14.57 -15.70
N ARG A 401 26.58 13.63 -15.60
CA ARG A 401 26.86 12.22 -15.31
C ARG A 401 27.76 11.61 -16.40
N GLY A 402 28.84 10.96 -15.96
CA GLY A 402 29.72 10.19 -16.84
C GLY A 402 30.65 11.04 -17.72
N MET A 403 30.66 12.37 -17.53
CA MET A 403 31.63 13.23 -18.19
C MET A 403 33.01 13.10 -17.54
N ASP A 404 34.03 12.89 -18.36
CA ASP A 404 35.42 12.78 -17.91
C ASP A 404 36.10 14.17 -17.76
N LYS A 405 37.06 14.26 -16.82
CA LYS A 405 37.67 15.47 -16.21
C LYS A 405 37.49 16.87 -16.86
N ARG A 406 37.00 17.78 -16.00
CA ARG A 406 37.13 19.27 -15.95
C ARG A 406 36.59 20.10 -17.11
N SER A 407 36.77 19.72 -18.38
CA SER A 407 36.38 20.59 -19.51
C SER A 407 34.85 20.74 -19.68
N GLY A 408 34.08 19.70 -19.35
CA GLY A 408 32.61 19.74 -19.32
C GLY A 408 32.06 20.46 -18.09
N TRP A 409 32.68 20.26 -16.92
CA TRP A 409 32.24 20.82 -15.64
C TRP A 409 32.61 22.30 -15.46
N GLN A 410 33.68 22.79 -16.09
CA GLN A 410 34.11 24.20 -16.04
C GLN A 410 33.35 25.11 -17.02
N ARG A 411 32.50 24.53 -17.87
CA ARG A 411 31.67 25.25 -18.86
C ARG A 411 30.24 25.48 -18.40
N CYS A 412 29.82 24.80 -17.34
CA CYS A 412 28.57 25.01 -16.62
C CYS A 412 28.84 25.93 -15.43
#